data_AF-A0A2K2DKJ5-F1
#
_entry.id   AF-A0A2K2DKJ5-F1
#
_cell.length_a   1.000
_cell.length_b   1.000
_cell.length_c   1.000
_cell.angle_alpha   90.00
_cell.angle_beta   90.00
_cell.angle_gamma   90.00
#
_symmetry.space_group_name_H-M   'P 1'
#
loop_
_entity.id
_entity.type
_entity.pdbx_description
1 polymer ?
#
loop_
_entity_poly.entity_id
_entity_poly.type
_entity_poly.pdbx_seq_one_letter_code
_entity_poly.pdbx_strand_id
1 'polypeptide(L)'
;MLSLLSRLLMRLGKFVARHWAERIIYEWLPQPLKLPFTRRAERDADHIGIMLLGAAGFDPCAAPRALEKFGDSKRGFLNTHPSCKKRSQLLSQSKIMGEALELYREFNPGQDSTEGSL
;
A
#
# COMPACT_ATOMS: atom_id res chain seq x y z
N MET A 1 -39.41 -17.74 7.04
CA MET A 1 -39.13 -16.28 6.95
C MET A 1 -38.32 -15.72 8.13
N LEU A 2 -38.44 -16.23 9.38
CA LEU A 2 -37.65 -15.75 10.53
C LEU A 2 -36.11 -15.89 10.40
N SER A 3 -35.61 -16.84 9.60
CA SER A 3 -34.17 -17.11 9.46
C SER A 3 -33.38 -16.05 8.69
N LEU A 4 -34.02 -15.33 7.76
CA LEU A 4 -33.38 -14.27 6.97
C LEU A 4 -33.24 -12.98 7.80
N LEU A 5 -34.28 -12.64 8.57
CA LEU A 5 -34.29 -11.47 9.44
C LEU A 5 -33.21 -11.56 10.53
N SER A 6 -33.05 -12.73 11.14
CA SER A 6 -32.01 -12.99 12.15
C SER A 6 -30.59 -12.84 11.57
N ARG A 7 -30.34 -13.37 10.35
CA ARG A 7 -29.04 -13.23 9.67
C ARG A 7 -28.75 -11.78 9.26
N LEU A 8 -29.77 -11.02 8.88
CA LEU A 8 -29.65 -9.61 8.56
C LEU A 8 -29.32 -8.78 9.80
N LEU A 9 -30.03 -9.01 10.92
CA LEU A 9 -29.79 -8.34 12.19
C LEU A 9 -28.38 -8.63 12.73
N MET A 10 -27.93 -9.88 12.65
CA MET A 10 -26.57 -10.25 13.05
C MET A 10 -25.49 -9.61 12.17
N ARG A 11 -25.74 -9.46 10.86
CA ARG A 11 -24.84 -8.76 9.94
C ARG A 11 -24.82 -7.25 10.18
N LEU A 12 -25.98 -6.64 10.44
CA LEU A 12 -26.08 -5.24 10.82
C LEU A 12 -25.34 -4.97 12.13
N GLY A 13 -25.55 -5.81 13.15
CA GLY A 13 -24.85 -5.71 14.43
C GLY A 13 -23.34 -5.80 14.28
N LYS A 14 -22.83 -6.72 13.45
CA LYS A 14 -21.40 -6.81 13.12
C LYS A 14 -20.88 -5.58 12.35
N PHE A 15 -21.65 -5.03 11.42
CA PHE A 15 -21.27 -3.83 10.68
C PHE A 15 -21.18 -2.60 11.59
N VAL A 16 -22.20 -2.39 12.43
CA VAL A 16 -22.23 -1.33 13.43
C VAL A 16 -21.06 -1.53 14.40
N ALA A 17 -20.93 -2.70 15.04
CA ALA A 17 -19.82 -2.98 15.97
C ALA A 17 -18.44 -2.75 15.33
N ARG A 18 -18.26 -3.14 14.06
CA ARG A 18 -17.02 -2.93 13.32
C ARG A 18 -16.76 -1.45 13.03
N HIS A 19 -17.76 -0.68 12.61
CA HIS A 19 -17.63 0.77 12.38
C HIS A 19 -17.36 1.55 13.67
N TRP A 20 -18.00 1.16 14.78
CA TRP A 20 -17.74 1.74 16.09
C TRP A 20 -16.34 1.39 16.61
N ALA A 21 -15.87 0.15 16.39
CA ALA A 21 -14.52 -0.25 16.73
C ALA A 21 -13.46 0.47 15.89
N GLU A 22 -13.68 0.62 14.58
CA GLU A 22 -12.80 1.39 13.68
C GLU A 22 -12.70 2.86 14.16
N ARG A 23 -13.83 3.52 14.49
CA ARG A 23 -13.80 4.89 15.05
C ARG A 23 -13.03 4.97 16.37
N ILE A 24 -13.26 4.07 17.32
CA ILE A 24 -12.54 4.09 18.62
C ILE A 24 -11.03 3.91 18.43
N ILE A 25 -10.61 3.03 17.51
CA ILE A 25 -9.20 2.80 17.22
C ILE A 25 -8.55 4.05 16.62
N TYR A 26 -9.21 4.75 15.69
CA TYR A 26 -8.64 5.93 15.05
C TYR A 26 -8.76 7.20 15.91
N GLU A 27 -9.81 7.33 16.71
CA GLU A 27 -10.15 8.55 17.47
C GLU A 27 -9.53 8.55 18.88
N TRP A 28 -9.42 7.38 19.54
CA TRP A 28 -9.03 7.28 20.97
C TRP A 28 -7.71 6.57 21.27
N LEU A 29 -7.12 5.84 20.33
CA LEU A 29 -5.89 5.09 20.61
C LEU A 29 -4.65 6.02 20.59
N PRO A 30 -3.77 5.99 21.60
CA PRO A 30 -2.53 6.78 21.59
C PRO A 30 -1.59 6.30 20.47
N GLN A 31 -0.78 7.22 19.94
CA GLN A 31 0.09 6.98 18.78
C GLN A 31 0.89 5.66 18.80
N PRO A 32 1.57 5.23 19.89
CA PRO A 32 2.36 4.00 19.89
C PRO A 32 1.56 2.74 19.51
N LEU A 33 0.27 2.69 19.86
CA LEU A 33 -0.60 1.56 19.53
C LEU A 33 -1.13 1.61 18.08
N LYS A 34 -1.12 2.78 17.44
CA LYS A 34 -1.51 2.97 16.03
C LYS A 34 -0.39 2.63 15.05
N LEU A 35 0.87 2.79 15.46
CA LEU A 35 2.06 2.55 14.62
C LEU A 35 2.12 1.19 13.91
N PRO A 36 1.82 0.03 14.53
CA PRO A 36 1.86 -1.24 13.80
C PRO A 36 0.83 -1.29 12.66
N PHE A 37 -0.34 -0.66 12.84
CA PHE A 37 -1.38 -0.61 11.82
C PHE A 37 -1.03 0.35 10.68
N THR A 38 -0.48 1.53 10.99
CA THR A 38 -0.07 2.50 9.96
C THR A 38 1.07 1.95 9.10
N ARG A 39 2.08 1.31 9.70
CA ARG A 39 3.19 0.69 8.96
C ARG A 39 2.71 -0.44 8.04
N ARG A 40 1.71 -1.22 8.45
CA ARG A 40 1.11 -2.25 7.59
C ARG A 40 0.37 -1.61 6.42
N ALA A 41 -0.46 -0.61 6.68
CA ALA A 41 -1.20 0.12 5.65
C ALA A 41 -0.27 0.76 4.61
N GLU A 42 0.89 1.29 5.02
CA GLU A 42 1.87 1.84 4.08
C GLU A 42 2.50 0.79 3.17
N ARG A 43 2.76 -0.42 3.69
CA ARG A 43 3.26 -1.54 2.88
C ARG A 43 2.21 -1.99 1.88
N ASP A 44 0.95 -2.09 2.32
CA ASP A 44 -0.16 -2.47 1.45
C ASP A 44 -0.40 -1.40 0.37
N ALA A 45 -0.29 -0.11 0.72
CA ALA A 45 -0.36 0.99 -0.23
C ALA A 45 0.80 0.97 -1.24
N ASP A 46 2.02 0.71 -0.79
CA ASP A 46 3.19 0.57 -1.66
C ASP A 46 3.02 -0.58 -2.67
N HIS A 47 2.55 -1.73 -2.19
CA HIS A 47 2.26 -2.91 -3.02
C HIS A 47 1.22 -2.56 -4.10
N ILE A 48 0.06 -2.05 -3.70
CA ILE A 48 -1.02 -1.70 -4.64
C ILE A 48 -0.53 -0.63 -5.63
N GLY A 49 0.23 0.36 -5.16
CA GLY A 49 0.75 1.43 -6.00
C GLY A 49 1.63 0.92 -7.14
N ILE A 50 2.57 0.00 -6.88
CA ILE A 50 3.44 -0.52 -7.94
C ILE A 50 2.72 -1.44 -8.91
N MET A 51 1.73 -2.21 -8.44
CA MET A 51 0.86 -3.00 -9.32
C MET A 51 0.07 -2.10 -10.27
N LEU A 52 -0.48 -0.99 -9.75
CA LEU A 52 -1.22 -0.03 -10.56
C LEU A 52 -0.34 0.67 -11.59
N LEU A 53 0.92 0.99 -11.24
CA LEU A 53 1.86 1.56 -12.20
C LEU A 53 2.12 0.59 -13.37
N GLY A 54 2.46 -0.66 -13.05
CA GLY A 54 2.70 -1.67 -14.09
C GLY A 54 1.47 -1.92 -14.96
N ALA A 55 0.30 -2.09 -14.35
CA ALA A 55 -0.96 -2.31 -15.07
C ALA A 55 -1.39 -1.11 -15.94
N ALA A 56 -0.97 0.11 -15.59
CA ALA A 56 -1.22 1.31 -16.37
C ALA A 56 -0.13 1.61 -17.42
N GLY A 57 0.88 0.74 -17.55
CA GLY A 57 1.96 0.92 -18.51
C GLY A 57 3.01 1.95 -18.11
N PHE A 58 3.12 2.27 -16.82
CA PHE A 58 4.19 3.11 -16.28
C PHE A 58 5.28 2.25 -15.65
N ASP A 59 6.55 2.67 -15.76
CA ASP A 59 7.69 1.96 -15.16
C ASP A 59 7.51 1.82 -13.63
N PRO A 60 7.32 0.59 -13.09
CA PRO A 60 7.18 0.35 -11.66
C PRO A 60 8.40 0.79 -10.83
N CYS A 61 9.59 0.83 -11.45
CA CYS A 61 10.82 1.28 -10.79
C CYS A 61 10.82 2.79 -10.50
N ALA A 62 9.89 3.56 -11.07
CA ALA A 62 9.73 4.97 -10.77
C ALA A 62 9.31 5.21 -9.31
N ALA A 63 8.53 4.29 -8.72
CA ALA A 63 8.05 4.39 -7.34
C ALA A 63 9.20 4.41 -6.29
N PRO A 64 10.12 3.42 -6.24
CA PRO A 64 11.24 3.45 -5.30
C PRO A 64 12.17 4.64 -5.53
N ARG A 65 12.38 5.07 -6.78
CA ARG A 65 13.17 6.28 -7.10
C ARG A 65 12.52 7.54 -6.57
N ALA A 66 11.20 7.66 -6.66
CA ALA A 66 10.46 8.78 -6.08
C ALA A 66 10.60 8.78 -4.55
N LEU A 67 10.41 7.63 -3.88
CA LEU A 67 10.58 7.52 -2.43
C LEU A 67 12.00 7.87 -1.96
N GLU A 68 13.02 7.50 -2.73
CA GLU A 68 14.41 7.84 -2.43
C GLU A 68 14.65 9.35 -2.51
N LYS A 69 14.11 10.02 -3.55
CA LYS A 69 14.20 11.48 -3.73
C LYS A 69 13.44 12.27 -2.65
N PHE A 70 12.34 11.73 -2.14
CA PHE A 70 11.59 12.33 -1.04
C PHE A 70 12.30 12.20 0.33
N GLY A 71 13.47 11.53 0.39
CA GLY A 71 14.19 11.13 1.59
C GLY A 71 14.09 12.07 2.80
N ASP A 72 13.84 11.49 3.99
CA ASP A 72 13.87 11.94 5.41
C ASP A 72 13.67 13.43 5.76
N SER A 73 13.19 14.23 4.81
CA SER A 73 13.12 15.69 4.87
C SER A 73 12.04 16.19 5.83
N LYS A 74 11.18 15.29 6.33
CA LYS A 74 10.12 15.60 7.30
C LYS A 74 10.32 14.82 8.59
N ARG A 75 10.99 15.44 9.57
CA ARG A 75 11.18 14.91 10.94
C ARG A 75 9.87 14.44 11.62
N GLY A 76 8.72 15.03 11.29
CA GLY A 76 7.41 14.58 11.78
C GLY A 76 6.84 13.35 11.05
N PHE A 77 7.24 13.12 9.79
CA PHE A 77 6.79 11.98 8.98
C PHE A 77 7.41 10.66 9.49
N LEU A 78 8.66 10.71 9.96
CA LEU A 78 9.37 9.54 10.50
C LEU A 78 8.78 8.99 11.80
N ASN A 79 7.99 9.79 12.51
CA ASN A 79 7.35 9.37 13.76
C ASN A 79 6.16 8.44 13.50
N THR A 80 5.39 8.67 12.42
CA THR A 80 4.19 7.88 12.09
C THR A 80 4.41 6.88 10.95
N HIS A 81 5.47 7.05 10.17
CA HIS A 81 5.79 6.30 8.97
C HIS A 81 7.26 5.82 8.97
N PRO A 82 7.58 4.59 8.52
CA PRO A 82 8.95 4.15 8.38
C PRO A 82 9.65 5.00 7.30
N SER A 83 10.98 5.14 7.42
CA SER A 83 11.73 6.01 6.51
C SER A 83 11.48 5.65 5.04
N CYS A 84 11.31 6.69 4.21
CA CYS A 84 11.09 6.53 2.78
C CYS A 84 12.22 5.72 2.13
N LYS A 85 13.45 5.86 2.64
CA LYS A 85 14.61 5.07 2.21
C LYS A 85 14.41 3.56 2.43
N LYS A 86 13.93 3.16 3.62
CA LYS A 86 13.68 1.75 3.93
C LYS A 86 12.52 1.20 3.10
N ARG A 87 11.47 2.00 2.86
CA ARG A 87 10.36 1.63 1.98
C ARG A 87 10.82 1.46 0.53
N SER A 88 11.66 2.35 0.02
CA SER A 88 12.25 2.26 -1.33
C SER A 88 13.05 0.96 -1.51
N GLN A 89 13.94 0.65 -0.55
CA GLN A 89 14.73 -0.59 -0.58
C GLN A 89 13.86 -1.86 -0.53
N LEU A 90 12.84 -1.87 0.34
CA LEU A 90 11.92 -3.00 0.43
C LEU A 90 11.13 -3.19 -0.87
N LEU A 91 10.70 -2.10 -1.50
CA LEU A 91 9.97 -2.15 -2.76
C LEU A 91 10.84 -2.69 -3.90
N SER A 92 12.07 -2.17 -4.04
CA SER A 92 12.96 -2.57 -5.13
C SER A 92 13.40 -4.02 -5.03
N GLN A 93 13.49 -4.58 -3.82
CA GLN A 93 13.90 -5.97 -3.58
C GLN A 93 12.71 -6.95 -3.46
N SER A 94 11.48 -6.47 -3.60
CA SER A 94 10.30 -7.30 -3.40
C SER A 94 9.98 -8.17 -4.62
N LYS A 95 9.46 -9.39 -4.38
CA LYS A 95 8.87 -10.22 -5.43
C LYS A 95 7.78 -9.47 -6.22
N ILE A 96 7.07 -8.58 -5.53
CA ILE A 96 6.01 -7.72 -6.08
C ILE A 96 6.56 -6.82 -7.20
N MET A 97 7.81 -6.36 -7.11
CA MET A 97 8.43 -5.59 -8.20
C MET A 97 8.53 -6.42 -9.48
N GLY A 98 8.86 -7.71 -9.37
CA GLY A 98 8.85 -8.63 -10.52
C GLY A 98 7.47 -8.75 -11.14
N GLU A 99 6.44 -8.98 -10.31
CA GLU A 99 5.04 -9.05 -10.75
C GLU A 99 4.58 -7.75 -11.42
N ALA A 100 5.03 -6.59 -10.92
CA ALA A 100 4.71 -5.28 -11.52
C ALA A 100 5.37 -5.10 -12.88
N LEU A 101 6.63 -5.55 -13.01
CA LEU A 101 7.38 -5.49 -14.25
C LEU A 101 6.80 -6.43 -15.30
N GLU A 102 6.26 -7.58 -14.89
CA GLU A 102 5.51 -8.48 -15.78
C GLU A 102 4.26 -7.78 -16.34
N LEU A 103 3.46 -7.12 -15.48
CA LEU A 103 2.30 -6.34 -15.92
C LEU A 103 2.70 -5.20 -16.86
N TYR A 104 3.80 -4.50 -16.55
CA TYR A 104 4.34 -3.44 -17.41
C TYR A 104 4.74 -3.97 -18.79
N ARG A 105 5.39 -5.14 -18.85
CA ARG A 105 5.79 -5.80 -20.11
C ARG A 105 4.60 -6.28 -20.91
N GLU A 106 3.59 -6.82 -20.24
CA GLU A 106 2.34 -7.23 -20.90
C GLU A 106 1.63 -6.03 -21.53
N PHE A 107 1.64 -4.88 -20.84
CA PHE A 107 1.10 -3.63 -21.39
C PHE A 107 1.95 -3.09 -22.56
N ASN A 108 3.29 -3.24 -22.50
CA ASN A 108 4.25 -2.73 -23.49
C ASN A 108 5.13 -3.85 -24.11
N PRO A 109 4.59 -4.77 -24.92
CA PRO A 109 5.32 -5.96 -25.41
C PRO A 109 6.48 -5.66 -26.38
N GLY A 110 6.73 -4.39 -26.73
CA GLY A 110 7.75 -3.96 -27.71
C GLY A 110 8.83 -3.01 -27.19
N GLN A 111 8.88 -2.67 -25.89
CA GLN A 111 9.83 -1.68 -25.36
C GLN A 111 11.15 -2.25 -24.80
N ASP A 112 11.33 -3.58 -24.76
CA ASP A 112 12.53 -4.21 -24.17
C ASP A 112 13.86 -3.93 -24.92
N SER A 113 13.83 -3.32 -26.11
CA SER A 113 15.03 -3.12 -26.95
C SER A 113 15.72 -1.75 -26.84
N THR A 114 15.17 -0.76 -26.12
CA THR A 114 15.65 0.63 -26.25
C THR A 114 16.16 1.31 -24.98
N GLU A 115 15.92 0.79 -23.76
CA GLU A 115 16.26 1.53 -22.52
C GLU A 115 17.41 0.91 -21.68
N GLY A 116 18.20 0.01 -22.27
CA GLY A 116 19.39 -0.57 -21.63
C GLY A 116 20.73 0.02 -22.06
N SER A 117 20.75 1.08 -22.87
CA SER A 117 21.98 1.61 -23.48
C SER A 117 22.07 3.14 -23.38
N LEU A 118 22.18 3.69 -22.16
CA LEU A 118 22.74 5.01 -21.89
C LEU A 118 23.43 5.03 -20.52
#